data_AF-A0A7V6WIC7-F1
#
_entry.id   AF-A0A7V6WIC7-F1
#
_cell.length_a   1.000
_cell.length_b   1.000
_cell.length_c   1.000
_cell.angle_alpha   90.00
_cell.angle_beta   90.00
_cell.angle_gamma   90.00
#
_symmetry.space_group_name_H-M   'P 1'
#
loop_
_entity.id
_entity.type
_entity.pdbx_description
1 polymer ?
#
loop_
_entity_poly.entity_id
_entity_poly.type
_entity_poly.pdbx_seq_one_letter_code
_entity_poly.pdbx_strand_id
1 'polypeptide(L)'
;RLLNIQYMYLDLFLCERCRETEKNLNEAVEELSGILGSTGTELKIEKIHVQGEEQARQLGFNSSPTIRINGYDLQPEVEESLCQCCSQLCDEDVDCRIWTYAGQVYDVPPKPMITEAILKEAYCNRGESLAQKSLPANIPENLQRFFRSRKRQ
;
A
#
# COMPACT_ATOMS: atom_id res chain seq x y z
N ARG A 1 -21.37 -7.66 -4.69
CA ARG A 1 -20.11 -7.17 -5.28
C ARG A 1 -19.02 -7.30 -4.24
N LEU A 2 -17.80 -7.69 -4.62
CA LEU A 2 -16.65 -7.77 -3.71
C LEU A 2 -15.60 -6.76 -4.15
N LEU A 3 -15.09 -5.95 -3.22
CA LEU A 3 -13.91 -5.12 -3.44
C LEU A 3 -12.71 -5.72 -2.70
N ASN A 4 -11.70 -6.13 -3.46
CA ASN A 4 -10.47 -6.68 -2.90
C ASN A 4 -9.50 -5.54 -2.62
N ILE A 5 -9.17 -5.35 -1.35
CA ILE A 5 -8.24 -4.31 -0.90
C ILE A 5 -6.95 -4.98 -0.48
N GLN A 6 -5.87 -4.76 -1.22
CA GLN A 6 -4.56 -5.31 -0.91
C GLN A 6 -3.74 -4.28 -0.15
N TYR A 7 -3.19 -4.68 0.99
CA TYR A 7 -2.26 -3.89 1.77
C TYR A 7 -0.88 -4.57 1.80
N MET A 8 0.08 -3.98 1.11
CA MET A 8 1.46 -4.46 1.03
C MET A 8 2.38 -3.64 1.92
N TYR A 9 3.19 -4.31 2.73
CA TYR A 9 4.06 -3.67 3.72
C TYR A 9 5.39 -4.42 3.89
N LEU A 10 6.40 -3.71 4.41
CA LEU A 10 7.72 -4.27 4.74
C LEU A 10 7.83 -4.74 6.19
N ASP A 11 7.19 -4.04 7.12
CA ASP A 11 7.25 -4.37 8.54
C ASP A 11 6.06 -3.78 9.30
N LEU A 12 5.45 -4.55 10.22
CA LEU A 12 4.40 -4.05 11.12
C LEU A 12 4.84 -4.06 12.59
N PHE A 13 6.09 -4.41 12.88
CA PHE A 13 6.58 -4.45 14.25
C PHE A 13 7.18 -3.12 14.68
N LEU A 14 8.10 -2.56 13.90
CA LEU A 14 8.87 -1.34 14.19
C LEU A 14 8.49 -0.16 13.29
N CYS A 15 8.07 -0.41 12.06
CA CYS A 15 7.72 0.65 11.10
C CYS A 15 6.39 1.35 11.44
N GLU A 16 6.48 2.56 12.02
CA GLU A 16 5.32 3.42 12.32
C GLU A 16 4.47 3.71 11.08
N ARG A 17 5.11 4.04 9.94
CA ARG A 17 4.37 4.36 8.71
C ARG A 17 3.51 3.19 8.23
N CYS A 18 4.01 1.96 8.33
CA CYS A 18 3.24 0.77 8.01
C CYS A 18 2.14 0.50 9.06
N ARG A 19 2.42 0.62 10.36
CA ARG A 19 1.39 0.40 11.40
C ARG A 19 0.25 1.41 11.32
N GLU A 20 0.57 2.70 11.18
CA GLU A 20 -0.46 3.75 11.07
C GLU A 20 -1.22 3.67 9.75
N THR A 21 -0.58 3.23 8.66
CA THR A 21 -1.29 2.96 7.39
C THR A 21 -2.28 1.82 7.56
N GLU A 22 -1.86 0.72 8.21
CA GLU A 22 -2.74 -0.41 8.51
C GLU A 22 -3.93 0.03 9.37
N LYS A 23 -3.69 0.85 10.39
CA LYS A 23 -4.72 1.41 11.26
C LYS A 23 -5.72 2.25 10.47
N ASN A 24 -5.25 3.25 9.72
CA ASN A 24 -6.13 4.11 8.91
C ASN A 24 -6.95 3.30 7.89
N LEU A 25 -6.35 2.26 7.30
CA LEU A 25 -7.03 1.36 6.39
C LEU A 25 -8.13 0.55 7.10
N ASN A 26 -7.83 -0.06 8.25
CA ASN A 26 -8.81 -0.84 8.99
C ASN A 26 -9.99 0.03 9.44
N GLU A 27 -9.71 1.23 9.97
CA GLU A 27 -10.75 2.20 10.37
C GLU A 27 -11.64 2.58 9.18
N ALA A 28 -11.05 2.90 8.02
CA ALA A 28 -11.83 3.22 6.81
C ALA A 28 -12.72 2.05 6.36
N VAL A 29 -12.18 0.82 6.39
CA VAL A 29 -12.93 -0.37 5.97
C VAL A 29 -14.03 -0.71 6.97
N GLU A 30 -13.80 -0.59 8.27
CA GLU A 30 -14.80 -0.84 9.31
C GLU A 30 -16.00 0.11 9.15
N GLU A 31 -15.73 1.41 9.00
CA GLU A 31 -16.77 2.43 8.78
C GLU A 31 -17.58 2.17 7.50
N LEU A 32 -16.90 1.81 6.41
CA LEU A 32 -17.55 1.60 5.12
C LEU A 32 -18.24 0.24 4.99
N SER A 33 -17.84 -0.77 5.75
CA SER A 33 -18.43 -2.12 5.66
C SER A 33 -19.92 -2.11 5.99
N GLY A 34 -20.36 -1.32 6.97
CA GLY A 34 -21.78 -1.17 7.29
C GLY A 34 -22.58 -0.51 6.16
N ILE A 35 -22.02 0.56 5.59
CA ILE A 35 -22.68 1.34 4.52
C ILE A 35 -22.74 0.51 3.23
N LEU A 36 -21.61 0.01 2.77
CA LEU A 36 -21.49 -0.72 1.51
C LEU A 36 -22.15 -2.10 1.59
N GLY A 37 -22.09 -2.76 2.75
CA GLY A 37 -22.77 -4.04 2.99
C GLY A 37 -24.28 -3.93 2.78
N SER A 38 -24.90 -2.83 3.20
CA SER A 38 -26.33 -2.56 2.96
C SER A 38 -26.70 -2.41 1.48
N THR A 39 -25.72 -2.06 0.64
CA THR A 39 -25.88 -1.93 -0.82
C THR A 39 -25.43 -3.19 -1.58
N GLY A 40 -25.10 -4.27 -0.87
CA GLY A 40 -24.64 -5.54 -1.44
C GLY A 40 -23.18 -5.52 -1.90
N THR A 41 -22.36 -4.59 -1.41
CA THR A 41 -20.91 -4.53 -1.65
C THR A 41 -20.14 -4.92 -0.39
N GLU A 42 -19.35 -5.97 -0.49
CA GLU A 42 -18.47 -6.47 0.56
C GLU A 42 -17.04 -5.96 0.35
N LEU A 43 -16.35 -5.62 1.44
CA LEU A 43 -14.95 -5.21 1.45
C LEU A 43 -14.11 -6.33 2.04
N LYS A 44 -13.02 -6.72 1.37
CA LYS A 44 -12.08 -7.72 1.87
C LYS A 44 -10.66 -7.18 1.86
N ILE A 45 -10.03 -7.16 3.03
CA ILE A 45 -8.61 -6.80 3.15
C ILE A 45 -7.75 -8.05 3.00
N GLU A 46 -6.77 -7.99 2.10
CA GLU A 46 -5.67 -8.94 1.97
C GLU A 46 -4.37 -8.24 2.39
N LYS A 47 -3.79 -8.69 3.52
CA LYS A 47 -2.52 -8.16 4.03
C LYS A 47 -1.36 -9.00 3.50
N ILE A 48 -0.40 -8.35 2.84
CA ILE A 48 0.73 -8.99 2.18
C ILE A 48 2.03 -8.44 2.76
N HIS A 49 2.70 -9.25 3.58
CA HIS A 49 4.06 -8.97 4.01
C HIS A 49 5.02 -9.28 2.86
N VAL A 50 5.71 -8.25 2.36
CA VAL A 50 6.70 -8.40 1.30
C VAL A 50 8.07 -8.67 1.92
N GLN A 51 8.54 -9.91 1.78
CA GLN A 51 9.71 -10.43 2.50
C GLN A 51 10.98 -10.50 1.65
N GLY A 52 10.87 -10.30 0.34
CA GLY A 52 12.03 -10.35 -0.55
C GLY A 52 11.80 -9.77 -1.92
N GLU A 53 12.91 -9.60 -2.64
CA GLU A 53 12.98 -8.99 -3.96
C GLU A 53 12.15 -9.74 -5.01
N GLU A 54 12.14 -11.07 -4.96
CA GLU A 54 11.36 -11.92 -5.85
C GLU A 54 9.86 -11.68 -5.70
N GLN A 55 9.39 -11.68 -4.45
CA GLN A 55 7.99 -11.42 -4.13
C GLN A 55 7.60 -9.98 -4.49
N ALA A 56 8.46 -9.00 -4.20
CA ALA A 56 8.22 -7.61 -4.56
C ALA A 56 8.04 -7.45 -6.08
N ARG A 57 8.89 -8.11 -6.87
CA ARG A 57 8.80 -8.08 -8.34
C ARG A 57 7.50 -8.72 -8.83
N GLN A 58 7.16 -9.92 -8.35
CA GLN A 58 5.93 -10.64 -8.72
C GLN A 58 4.66 -9.84 -8.41
N LEU A 59 4.69 -9.06 -7.33
CA LEU A 59 3.58 -8.19 -6.93
C LEU A 59 3.62 -6.82 -7.63
N GLY A 60 4.68 -6.47 -8.35
CA GLY A 60 4.93 -5.10 -8.83
C GLY A 60 4.93 -4.08 -7.68
N PHE A 61 5.44 -4.49 -6.51
CA PHE A 61 5.53 -3.65 -5.32
C PHE A 61 6.69 -2.69 -5.49
N ASN A 62 6.39 -1.40 -5.54
CA ASN A 62 7.40 -0.36 -5.77
C ASN A 62 7.89 0.27 -4.47
N SER A 63 6.99 0.49 -3.50
CA SER A 63 7.33 1.17 -2.27
C SER A 63 6.36 0.81 -1.14
N SER A 64 6.85 0.88 0.09
CA SER A 64 6.06 0.58 1.29
C SER A 64 5.61 1.86 1.99
N PRO A 65 4.40 1.89 2.58
CA PRO A 65 3.30 0.95 2.38
C PRO A 65 2.63 1.13 1.02
N THR A 66 1.90 0.13 0.51
CA THR A 66 1.06 0.27 -0.71
C THR A 66 -0.34 -0.28 -0.47
N ILE A 67 -1.36 0.48 -0.87
CA ILE A 67 -2.77 0.07 -0.87
C ILE A 67 -3.27 -0.02 -2.31
N ARG A 68 -3.89 -1.16 -2.67
CA ARG A 68 -4.58 -1.33 -3.95
C ARG A 68 -6.03 -1.74 -3.72
N ILE A 69 -6.93 -1.25 -4.56
CA ILE A 69 -8.35 -1.64 -4.57
C ILE A 69 -8.65 -2.23 -5.95
N ASN A 70 -9.04 -3.51 -5.99
CA ASN A 70 -9.19 -4.30 -7.21
C ASN A 70 -7.95 -4.23 -8.13
N GLY A 71 -6.76 -4.24 -7.54
CA GLY A 71 -5.49 -4.16 -8.26
C GLY A 71 -5.08 -2.73 -8.67
N TYR A 72 -5.93 -1.73 -8.50
CA TYR A 72 -5.59 -0.32 -8.76
C TYR A 72 -4.95 0.31 -7.53
N ASP A 73 -3.75 0.84 -7.69
CA ASP A 73 -3.05 1.58 -6.65
C ASP A 73 -3.79 2.88 -6.29
N LEU A 74 -3.89 3.17 -4.98
CA LEU A 74 -4.50 4.37 -4.43
C LEU A 74 -3.90 5.67 -5.02
N GLN A 75 -2.59 5.69 -5.26
CA GLN A 75 -1.86 6.83 -5.86
C GLN A 75 -0.72 6.31 -6.76
N PRO A 76 -0.96 6.02 -8.04
CA PRO A 76 0.01 5.35 -8.92
C PRO A 76 1.38 6.03 -9.04
N GLU A 77 1.41 7.35 -8.88
CA GLU A 77 2.63 8.15 -8.82
C GLU A 77 3.23 8.03 -7.41
N VAL A 78 4.36 7.33 -7.34
CA VAL A 78 5.07 7.07 -6.09
C VAL A 78 6.04 8.20 -5.82
N GLU A 79 5.87 8.83 -4.67
CA GLU A 79 6.85 9.75 -4.08
C GLU A 79 7.39 9.10 -2.80
N GLU A 80 8.63 9.39 -2.44
CA GLU A 80 9.32 8.74 -1.33
C GLU A 80 10.07 9.74 -0.46
N SER A 81 10.21 9.39 0.82
CA SER A 81 11.01 10.11 1.80
C SER A 81 11.68 9.12 2.75
N LEU A 82 12.82 9.51 3.32
CA LEU A 82 13.56 8.71 4.28
C LEU A 82 12.64 8.19 5.39
N CYS A 83 12.48 6.86 5.53
CA CYS A 83 11.93 6.32 6.76
C CYS A 83 13.04 5.99 7.73
N GLN A 84 13.11 6.76 8.82
CA GLN A 84 13.96 6.43 9.96
C GLN A 84 13.70 5.01 10.48
N CYS A 85 12.43 4.60 10.45
CA CYS A 85 12.00 3.28 10.90
C CYS A 85 12.58 2.11 10.09
N CYS A 86 12.49 2.18 8.75
CA CYS A 86 13.01 1.15 7.88
C CYS A 86 14.52 1.24 7.79
N SER A 87 15.08 2.44 7.95
CA SER A 87 16.52 2.62 8.01
C SER A 87 17.12 1.98 9.28
N GLN A 88 16.43 2.09 10.42
CA GLN A 88 16.81 1.38 11.66
C GLN A 88 16.71 -0.14 11.52
N LEU A 89 15.73 -0.65 10.76
CA LEU A 89 15.57 -2.10 10.54
C LEU A 89 16.74 -2.71 9.77
N CYS A 90 17.35 -1.95 8.86
CA CYS A 90 18.37 -2.47 7.96
C CYS A 90 19.74 -1.77 8.05
N ASP A 91 19.92 -0.84 8.98
CA ASP A 91 21.16 -0.07 9.18
C ASP A 91 21.68 0.60 7.89
N GLU A 92 20.74 1.02 7.03
CA GLU A 92 20.98 1.68 5.74
C GLU A 92 19.83 2.63 5.43
N ASP A 93 20.10 3.78 4.79
CA ASP A 93 19.06 4.75 4.45
C ASP A 93 18.06 4.17 3.42
N VAL A 94 16.81 4.01 3.87
CA VAL A 94 15.69 3.49 3.08
C VAL A 94 14.58 4.53 2.99
N ASP A 95 14.24 4.89 1.75
CA ASP A 95 13.10 5.74 1.44
C ASP A 95 11.81 4.92 1.32
N CYS A 96 10.76 5.39 1.97
CA CYS A 96 9.43 4.81 1.95
C CYS A 96 8.39 5.80 1.42
N ARG A 97 7.25 5.26 0.99
CA ARG A 97 6.22 5.97 0.24
C ARG A 97 5.51 7.06 1.03
N ILE A 98 5.56 8.29 0.53
CA ILE A 98 4.73 9.41 1.00
C ILE A 98 3.48 9.55 0.12
N TRP A 99 2.49 10.26 0.64
CA TRP A 99 1.17 10.39 0.06
C TRP A 99 0.84 11.87 -0.11
N THR A 100 0.31 12.23 -1.26
CA THR A 100 -0.06 13.61 -1.56
C THR A 100 -1.59 13.68 -1.66
N TYR A 101 -2.21 14.36 -0.72
CA TYR A 101 -3.66 14.48 -0.63
C TYR A 101 -4.06 15.90 -0.24
N ALA A 102 -5.05 16.47 -0.93
CA ALA A 102 -5.50 17.86 -0.74
C ALA A 102 -4.37 18.91 -0.75
N GLY A 103 -3.32 18.70 -1.55
CA GLY A 103 -2.17 19.61 -1.67
C GLY A 103 -1.17 19.53 -0.51
N GLN A 104 -1.32 18.55 0.39
CA GLN A 104 -0.41 18.29 1.50
C GLN A 104 0.25 16.92 1.35
N VAL A 105 1.48 16.81 1.87
CA VAL A 105 2.26 15.58 1.90
C VAL A 105 2.12 14.92 3.27
N TYR A 106 1.91 13.61 3.29
CA TYR A 106 1.77 12.79 4.48
C TYR A 106 2.68 11.56 4.42
N ASP A 107 3.27 11.18 5.55
CA ASP A 107 4.06 9.94 5.66
C ASP A 107 3.20 8.67 5.67
N VAL A 108 1.90 8.85 5.94
CA VAL A 108 0.86 7.82 6.09
C VAL A 108 -0.36 8.30 5.30
N PRO A 109 -1.06 7.45 4.51
CA PRO A 109 -2.21 7.90 3.76
C PRO A 109 -3.32 8.30 4.75
N PRO A 110 -3.84 9.54 4.67
CA PRO A 110 -4.94 9.96 5.53
C PRO A 110 -6.16 9.07 5.31
N LYS A 111 -6.91 8.78 6.38
CA LYS A 111 -8.17 8.01 6.29
C LYS A 111 -9.13 8.53 5.20
N PRO A 112 -9.36 9.86 5.05
CA PRO A 112 -10.23 10.38 3.99
C PRO A 112 -9.81 9.99 2.58
N MET A 113 -8.50 9.95 2.29
CA MET A 113 -7.97 9.52 1.00
C MET A 113 -8.32 8.06 0.70
N ILE A 114 -8.22 7.18 1.71
CA ILE A 114 -8.57 5.75 1.61
C ILE A 114 -10.09 5.60 1.41
N THR A 115 -10.88 6.29 2.23
CA THR A 115 -12.35 6.30 2.15
C THR A 115 -12.84 6.73 0.77
N GLU A 116 -12.32 7.83 0.24
CA GLU A 116 -12.66 8.33 -1.09
C GLU A 116 -12.36 7.31 -2.19
N ALA A 117 -11.21 6.64 -2.12
CA ALA A 117 -10.84 5.66 -3.12
C ALA A 117 -11.73 4.41 -3.09
N ILE A 118 -12.10 3.93 -1.89
CA ILE A 118 -13.03 2.80 -1.72
C ILE A 118 -14.41 3.17 -2.26
N LEU A 119 -14.95 4.33 -1.89
CA LEU A 119 -16.24 4.81 -2.39
C LEU A 119 -16.22 4.98 -3.91
N LYS A 120 -15.16 5.58 -4.44
CA LYS A 120 -14.99 5.75 -5.89
C LYS A 120 -15.00 4.39 -6.59
N GLU A 121 -14.30 3.38 -6.10
CA GLU A 121 -14.32 2.05 -6.70
C GLU A 121 -15.67 1.34 -6.51
N ALA A 122 -16.34 1.52 -5.38
CA ALA A 122 -17.66 0.93 -5.11
C ALA A 122 -18.75 1.44 -6.06
N TYR A 123 -18.68 2.70 -6.50
CA TYR A 123 -19.69 3.32 -7.36
C TYR A 123 -19.26 3.47 -8.82
N CYS A 124 -17.97 3.70 -9.09
CA CYS A 124 -17.45 3.67 -10.45
C CYS A 124 -17.19 2.22 -10.83
N ASN A 125 -17.98 1.70 -11.76
CA ASN A 125 -17.68 0.43 -12.41
C ASN A 125 -16.53 0.69 -13.39
N ARG A 126 -15.30 0.80 -12.87
CA ARG A 126 -14.12 0.67 -13.72
C ARG A 126 -14.19 -0.75 -14.25
N GLY A 127 -14.66 -0.90 -15.49
CA GLY A 127 -14.60 -2.16 -16.20
C GLY A 127 -13.20 -2.75 -16.04
N GLU A 128 -13.11 -4.07 -15.99
CA GLU A 128 -11.88 -4.83 -15.80
C GLU A 128 -10.88 -4.54 -16.94
N SER A 129 -10.29 -3.35 -16.95
CA SER A 129 -9.03 -3.13 -17.62
C SER A 129 -7.99 -3.70 -16.69
N LEU A 130 -7.83 -5.02 -16.78
CA LEU A 130 -6.60 -5.69 -16.41
C LEU A 130 -5.52 -5.09 -17.30
N ALA A 131 -5.04 -3.90 -16.94
CA ALA A 131 -3.73 -3.45 -17.36
C ALA A 131 -2.77 -4.47 -16.76
N GLN A 132 -2.50 -5.53 -17.53
CA GLN A 132 -1.36 -6.40 -17.31
C GLN A 132 -0.13 -5.49 -17.37
N LYS A 133 0.20 -4.88 -16.24
CA LYS A 133 1.49 -4.26 -16.07
C LYS A 133 2.48 -5.40 -16.19
N SER A 134 3.21 -5.40 -17.30
CA SER A 134 4.40 -6.22 -17.48
C SER A 134 5.22 -6.13 -16.20
N LEU A 135 5.53 -7.28 -15.60
CA LEU A 135 6.33 -7.33 -14.39
C LEU A 135 7.62 -6.55 -14.65
N PRO A 136 7.94 -5.52 -13.82
CA PRO A 136 9.15 -4.77 -14.02
C PRO A 136 10.33 -5.73 -13.88
N ALA A 137 11.31 -5.63 -14.81
CA ALA A 137 12.47 -6.51 -14.81
C ALA A 137 13.29 -6.38 -13.51
N ASN A 138 13.28 -5.19 -12.90
CA ASN A 138 13.97 -4.87 -11.66
C ASN A 138 13.03 -4.16 -10.66
N ILE A 139 13.26 -4.40 -9.37
CA ILE A 139 12.60 -3.66 -8.29
C ILE A 139 13.30 -2.30 -8.06
N PRO A 140 12.60 -1.29 -7.51
CA PRO A 140 13.20 0.01 -7.22
C PRO A 140 14.33 -0.07 -6.16
N GLU A 141 15.21 0.94 -6.17
CA GLU A 141 16.44 0.94 -5.37
C GLU A 141 16.20 0.86 -3.86
N ASN A 142 15.17 1.54 -3.35
CA ASN A 142 14.81 1.49 -1.94
C ASN A 142 14.55 0.06 -1.44
N LEU A 143 13.85 -0.75 -2.23
CA LEU A 143 13.59 -2.16 -1.92
C LEU A 143 14.87 -3.01 -2.03
N GLN A 144 15.74 -2.72 -3.01
CA GLN A 144 17.03 -3.40 -3.12
C GLN A 144 17.89 -3.18 -1.87
N ARG A 145 17.96 -1.93 -1.39
CA ARG A 145 18.70 -1.55 -0.16
C ARG A 145 18.10 -2.26 1.06
N PHE A 146 16.78 -2.14 1.25
CA PHE A 146 16.08 -2.77 2.37
C PHE A 146 16.32 -4.29 2.44
N PHE A 147 16.12 -5.02 1.34
CA PHE A 147 16.27 -6.47 1.34
C PHE A 147 17.72 -6.94 1.40
N ARG A 148 18.66 -6.20 0.80
CA ARG A 148 20.09 -6.53 0.87
C ARG A 148 20.59 -6.51 2.30
N SER A 149 20.18 -5.51 3.06
CA SER A 149 20.72 -5.28 4.40
C SER A 149 20.00 -6.13 5.46
N ARG A 150 18.72 -6.47 5.24
CA ARG A 150 18.01 -7.48 6.05
C ARG A 150 18.58 -8.90 5.91
N LYS A 151 19.17 -9.27 4.76
CA LYS A 151 19.84 -10.58 4.56
C LYS A 151 21.16 -10.72 5.33
N ARG A 152 21.71 -9.62 5.87
CA ARG A 152 23.00 -9.61 6.59
C ARG A 152 22.86 -9.75 8.11
N GLN A 153 21.63 -9.70 8.62
CA GLN A 153 21.28 -9.94 10.03
C GLN A 153 20.75 -11.38 10.18
#